data_AF-A0A820KFZ8-F1
#
_entry.id   AF-A0A820KFZ8-F1
#
_cell.length_a   1.000
_cell.length_b   1.000
_cell.length_c   1.000
_cell.angle_alpha   90.00
_cell.angle_beta   90.00
_cell.angle_gamma   90.00
#
_symmetry.space_group_name_H-M   'P 1'
#
loop_
_entity.id
_entity.type
_entity.pdbx_description
1 polymer ?
#
loop_
_entity_poly.entity_id
_entity_poly.type
_entity_poly.pdbx_seq_one_letter_code
_entity_poly.pdbx_strand_id
1 'polypeptide(L)'
;YRPRLTYIVVNKRHHTRFFPEKDGDNVTAGTVVDSDDVTNPTTYSFFLNSHHSDKGTSRPTYYHVLYDDNKLKPDEVQMLTNALCYTSARCTRSISIPAPVKYADLLAFRANYYVNINEPPNT
;
A
#
# COMPACT_ATOMS: atom_id res chain seq x y z
N TYR A 1 -11.20 -12.37 -26.16
CA TYR A 1 -11.55 -11.71 -24.89
C TYR A 1 -10.46 -10.70 -24.55
N ARG A 2 -10.81 -9.43 -24.30
CA ARG A 2 -9.86 -8.33 -23.99
C ARG A 2 -10.44 -7.45 -22.87
N PRO A 3 -10.29 -7.85 -21.59
CA PRO A 3 -10.75 -7.03 -20.47
C PRO A 3 -9.86 -5.79 -20.31
N ARG A 4 -10.43 -4.71 -19.80
CA ARG A 4 -9.67 -3.51 -19.43
C ARG A 4 -8.86 -3.79 -18.16
N LEU A 5 -7.60 -3.35 -18.15
CA LEU A 5 -6.66 -3.58 -17.05
C LEU A 5 -6.18 -2.26 -16.44
N THR A 6 -6.04 -2.24 -15.12
CA THR A 6 -5.34 -1.18 -14.39
C THR A 6 -4.21 -1.81 -13.59
N TYR A 7 -3.00 -1.27 -13.71
CA TYR A 7 -1.80 -1.78 -13.06
C TYR A 7 -1.22 -0.73 -12.10
N ILE A 8 -1.15 -1.10 -10.83
CA ILE A 8 -0.71 -0.23 -9.73
C ILE A 8 0.44 -0.90 -8.99
N VAL A 9 1.58 -0.22 -8.90
CA VAL A 9 2.72 -0.63 -8.09
C VAL A 9 2.53 -0.10 -6.68
N VAL A 10 2.76 -0.98 -5.70
CA VAL A 10 2.64 -0.67 -4.27
C VAL A 10 4.03 -0.73 -3.63
N ASN A 11 4.53 0.41 -3.16
CA ASN A 11 5.80 0.49 -2.45
C ASN A 11 5.58 0.94 -1.01
N LYS A 12 5.67 -0.01 -0.08
CA LYS A 12 5.58 0.24 1.37
C LYS A 12 6.90 0.71 1.99
N ARG A 13 8.04 0.41 1.35
CA ARG A 13 9.37 0.61 1.94
C ARG A 13 10.11 1.73 1.18
N HIS A 14 9.90 2.96 1.64
CA HIS A 14 10.60 4.14 1.14
C HIS A 14 10.98 5.10 2.29
N HIS A 15 11.65 6.20 1.93
CA HIS A 15 12.18 7.19 2.88
C HIS A 15 11.20 8.33 3.23
N THR A 16 10.14 8.54 2.45
CA THR A 16 9.12 9.58 2.71
C THR A 16 8.32 9.35 4.00
N ARG A 17 8.10 10.40 4.79
CA ARG A 17 7.25 10.43 6.00
C ARG A 17 6.40 11.69 5.99
N PHE A 18 5.18 11.61 6.51
CA PHE A 18 4.30 12.76 6.71
C PHE A 18 4.05 12.97 8.20
N PHE A 19 3.99 14.23 8.59
CA PHE A 19 3.75 14.67 9.96
C PHE A 19 2.57 15.66 9.95
N PRO A 20 1.63 15.56 10.89
CA PRO A 20 0.61 16.58 11.07
C PRO A 20 1.24 17.90 11.55
N GLU A 21 0.57 19.02 11.28
CA GLU A 21 1.02 20.36 11.70
C GLU A 21 0.99 20.54 13.23
N LYS A 22 0.12 19.80 13.92
CA LYS A 22 0.07 19.76 15.39
C LYS A 22 0.98 18.65 15.92
N ASP A 23 1.78 18.99 16.91
CA ASP A 23 2.81 18.11 17.46
C ASP A 23 2.25 16.84 18.10
N GLY A 24 2.95 15.73 17.86
CA GLY A 24 2.95 14.53 18.71
C GLY A 24 2.44 13.24 18.07
N ASP A 25 1.59 13.32 17.05
CA ASP A 25 0.89 12.15 16.51
C ASP A 25 1.23 11.84 15.04
N ASN A 26 0.87 10.62 14.63
CA ASN A 26 0.93 10.23 13.24
C ASN A 26 -0.23 10.85 12.44
N VAL A 27 -0.03 11.00 11.13
CA VAL A 27 -1.13 11.34 10.21
C VAL A 27 -2.29 10.35 10.35
N THR A 28 -3.51 10.84 10.23
CA THR A 28 -4.72 10.02 10.39
C THR A 28 -4.80 8.94 9.31
N ALA A 29 -5.43 7.81 9.66
CA ALA A 29 -5.69 6.76 8.68
C ALA A 29 -6.66 7.27 7.62
N GLY A 30 -6.37 7.02 6.35
CA GLY A 30 -7.08 7.56 5.20
C GLY A 30 -6.46 8.84 4.62
N THR A 31 -5.38 9.38 5.21
CA THR A 31 -4.69 10.54 4.63
C THR A 31 -4.09 10.19 3.28
N VAL A 32 -4.44 10.96 2.26
CA VAL A 32 -3.90 10.86 0.90
C VAL A 32 -3.06 12.11 0.61
N VAL A 33 -1.93 11.92 -0.04
CA VAL A 33 -1.05 13.00 -0.54
C VAL A 33 -0.73 12.72 -2.00
N ASP A 34 -1.25 13.55 -2.90
CA ASP A 34 -1.07 13.46 -4.35
C ASP A 34 -0.46 14.75 -4.95
N SER A 35 0.11 15.62 -4.12
CA SER A 35 0.75 16.87 -4.55
C SER A 35 1.97 16.62 -5.44
N ASP A 36 2.04 17.33 -6.57
CA ASP A 36 3.09 17.24 -7.58
C ASP A 36 4.51 17.48 -7.03
N ASP A 37 4.65 18.15 -5.88
CA ASP A 37 5.93 18.39 -5.20
C ASP A 37 6.59 17.12 -4.63
N VAL A 38 5.79 16.10 -4.31
CA VAL A 38 6.24 14.88 -3.60
C VAL A 38 6.00 13.62 -4.45
N THR A 39 5.11 13.68 -5.43
CA THR A 39 4.77 12.58 -6.34
C THR A 39 5.54 12.68 -7.66
N ASN A 40 5.35 11.70 -8.54
CA ASN A 40 5.95 11.71 -9.87
C ASN A 40 5.24 12.75 -10.77
N PRO A 41 5.96 13.67 -11.42
CA PRO A 41 5.37 14.74 -12.23
C PRO A 41 4.83 14.29 -13.60
N THR A 42 5.21 13.10 -14.07
CA THR A 42 4.87 12.60 -15.42
C THR A 42 3.75 11.56 -15.39
N THR A 43 3.67 10.79 -14.31
CA THR A 43 2.75 9.65 -14.20
C THR A 43 1.99 9.72 -12.88
N TYR A 44 0.72 9.32 -12.92
CA TYR A 44 -0.12 9.42 -11.74
C TYR A 44 0.36 8.51 -10.60
N SER A 45 0.65 9.13 -9.47
CA SER A 45 1.11 8.47 -8.25
C SER A 45 0.63 9.25 -7.04
N PHE A 46 0.49 8.55 -5.91
CA PHE A 46 0.01 9.14 -4.67
C PHE A 46 0.53 8.35 -3.48
N PHE A 47 0.60 9.01 -2.33
CA PHE A 47 0.80 8.35 -1.05
C PHE A 47 -0.52 8.18 -0.33
N LEU A 48 -0.70 7.05 0.33
CA LEU A 48 -1.85 6.79 1.19
C LEU A 48 -1.37 6.20 2.51
N ASN A 49 -1.71 6.88 3.61
CA ASN A 49 -1.58 6.31 4.94
C ASN A 49 -2.89 5.61 5.34
N SER A 50 -3.04 4.34 4.99
CA SER A 50 -4.29 3.60 5.23
C SER A 50 -4.49 3.11 6.67
N HIS A 51 -3.47 3.17 7.53
CA HIS A 51 -3.49 2.50 8.84
C HIS A 51 -3.09 3.43 9.99
N HIS A 52 -3.62 3.13 11.17
CA HIS A 52 -3.13 3.74 12.41
C HIS A 52 -1.85 3.04 12.87
N SER A 53 -0.81 3.83 13.14
CA SER A 53 0.48 3.35 13.65
C SER A 53 0.54 3.54 15.15
N ASP A 54 0.47 2.42 15.90
CA ASP A 54 0.45 2.43 17.37
C ASP A 54 1.82 2.83 17.97
N LYS A 55 2.92 2.68 17.22
CA LYS A 55 4.28 2.97 17.67
C LYS A 55 5.14 3.55 16.56
N GLY A 56 5.89 4.60 16.89
CA GLY A 56 6.84 5.26 15.99
C GLY A 56 6.15 6.03 14.86
N THR A 57 6.93 6.49 13.89
CA THR A 57 6.40 7.24 12.74
C THR A 57 5.79 6.30 11.70
N SER A 58 4.54 6.58 11.34
CA SER A 58 3.81 5.90 10.28
C SER A 58 4.55 6.00 8.96
N ARG A 59 4.52 4.90 8.21
CA ARG A 59 5.03 4.86 6.83
C ARG A 59 3.83 4.88 5.91
N PRO A 60 3.50 6.03 5.28
CA PRO A 60 2.49 6.04 4.22
C PRO A 60 2.98 5.11 3.10
N THR A 61 2.08 4.48 2.36
CA THR A 61 2.45 3.61 1.24
C THR A 61 2.39 4.42 -0.05
N TYR A 62 3.40 4.29 -0.90
CA TYR A 62 3.45 4.90 -2.22
C TYR A 62 2.78 4.01 -3.27
N TYR A 63 1.84 4.58 -4.01
CA TYR A 63 1.12 3.92 -5.09
C TYR A 63 1.43 4.61 -6.41
N HIS A 64 1.76 3.82 -7.43
CA HIS A 64 2.12 4.33 -8.75
C HIS A 64 1.32 3.60 -9.81
N VAL A 65 0.47 4.34 -10.53
CA VAL A 65 -0.34 3.79 -11.62
C VAL A 65 0.50 3.81 -12.89
N LEU A 66 0.97 2.63 -13.32
CA LEU A 66 1.79 2.50 -14.53
C LEU A 66 0.96 2.36 -15.80
N TYR A 67 -0.24 1.80 -15.67
CA TYR A 67 -1.10 1.50 -16.80
C TYR A 67 -2.56 1.52 -16.37
N ASP A 68 -3.43 2.16 -17.16
CA ASP A 68 -4.86 2.22 -16.87
C ASP A 68 -5.72 2.30 -18.14
N ASP A 69 -6.31 1.16 -18.52
CA ASP A 69 -7.32 1.09 -19.58
C ASP A 69 -8.72 1.46 -19.09
N ASN A 70 -8.97 1.38 -17.78
CA ASN A 70 -10.27 1.68 -17.20
C ASN A 70 -10.54 3.19 -17.13
N LYS A 71 -9.49 4.02 -17.25
CA LYS A 71 -9.54 5.48 -17.14
C LYS A 71 -10.19 5.92 -15.84
N LEU A 72 -9.78 5.29 -14.75
CA LEU A 72 -10.24 5.60 -13.41
C LEU A 72 -9.81 7.00 -13.03
N LYS A 73 -10.69 7.74 -12.37
CA LYS A 73 -10.33 9.05 -11.82
C LYS A 73 -9.38 8.86 -10.63
N PRO A 74 -8.49 9.84 -10.36
CA PRO A 74 -7.64 9.87 -9.17
C PRO A 74 -8.39 9.47 -7.88
N ASP A 75 -9.50 10.14 -7.59
CA ASP A 75 -10.34 9.88 -6.42
C ASP A 75 -10.84 8.42 -6.36
N GLU A 76 -11.23 7.85 -7.49
CA GLU A 76 -11.74 6.48 -7.57
C GLU A 76 -10.63 5.48 -7.23
N VAL A 77 -9.42 5.69 -7.74
CA VAL A 77 -8.26 4.84 -7.45
C VAL A 77 -7.86 4.95 -5.98
N GLN A 78 -7.84 6.16 -5.43
CA GLN A 78 -7.51 6.42 -4.02
C GLN A 78 -8.53 5.75 -3.09
N MET A 79 -9.82 5.95 -3.35
CA MET A 79 -10.91 5.35 -2.56
C MET A 79 -10.90 3.82 -2.67
N LEU A 80 -10.75 3.27 -3.88
CA LEU A 80 -10.66 1.82 -4.10
C LEU A 80 -9.49 1.22 -3.32
N THR A 81 -8.31 1.83 -3.44
CA THR A 81 -7.10 1.38 -2.77
C THR A 81 -7.26 1.41 -1.25
N ASN A 82 -7.85 2.48 -0.72
CA ASN A 82 -8.12 2.59 0.71
C ASN A 82 -9.15 1.55 1.16
N ALA A 83 -10.24 1.35 0.42
CA ALA A 83 -11.26 0.35 0.76
C ALA A 83 -10.67 -1.07 0.82
N LEU A 84 -9.78 -1.43 -0.12
CA LEU A 84 -9.09 -2.72 -0.12
C LEU A 84 -8.16 -2.93 1.10
N CYS A 85 -7.74 -1.87 1.79
CA CYS A 85 -6.98 -1.99 3.03
C CYS A 85 -7.85 -2.42 4.23
N TYR A 86 -9.18 -2.28 4.15
CA TYR A 86 -10.11 -2.71 5.21
C TYR A 86 -10.64 -4.13 5.01
N THR A 87 -10.37 -4.78 3.88
CA THR A 87 -10.90 -6.12 3.56
C THR A 87 -10.01 -7.28 4.03
N SER A 88 -9.11 -7.03 4.99
CA SER A 88 -8.26 -8.08 5.56
C SER A 88 -9.06 -8.94 6.55
N ALA A 89 -9.06 -10.25 6.34
CA ALA A 89 -9.73 -11.24 7.19
C ALA A 89 -8.94 -11.58 8.46
N ARG A 90 -7.69 -11.11 8.58
CA ARG A 90 -6.82 -11.39 9.73
C ARG A 90 -6.99 -10.41 10.89
N CYS A 91 -7.59 -9.25 10.66
CA CYS A 91 -7.75 -8.21 11.68
C CYS A 91 -8.94 -7.30 11.36
N THR A 92 -9.65 -6.86 12.40
CA THR A 92 -10.73 -5.85 12.31
C THR A 92 -10.19 -4.42 12.26
N ARG A 93 -9.01 -4.24 11.65
CA ARG A 93 -8.28 -2.98 11.52
C ARG A 93 -7.82 -2.82 10.08
N SER A 94 -7.73 -1.57 9.61
CA SER A 94 -7.09 -1.28 8.34
C SER A 94 -5.61 -1.64 8.36
N ILE A 95 -5.14 -2.25 7.29
CA ILE A 95 -3.74 -2.61 7.09
C ILE A 95 -3.03 -1.57 6.19
N SER A 96 -1.69 -1.55 6.23
CA SER A 96 -0.85 -0.55 5.54
C SER A 96 -0.81 -0.67 4.01
N ILE A 97 -1.24 -1.80 3.46
CA ILE A 97 -1.24 -2.12 2.04
C ILE A 97 -2.55 -2.86 1.70
N PRO A 98 -2.99 -2.91 0.44
CA PRO A 98 -4.24 -3.56 0.09
C PRO A 98 -4.22 -5.05 0.47
N ALA A 99 -5.37 -5.58 0.92
CA ALA A 99 -5.52 -6.99 1.25
C ALA A 99 -4.98 -7.98 0.19
N PRO A 100 -5.23 -7.81 -1.13
CA PRO A 100 -4.67 -8.73 -2.12
C PRO A 100 -3.14 -8.75 -2.13
N VAL A 101 -2.48 -7.58 -1.98
CA VAL A 101 -1.02 -7.48 -1.90
C VAL A 101 -0.51 -8.17 -0.64
N LYS A 102 -1.17 -7.93 0.51
CA LYS A 102 -0.78 -8.56 1.76
C LYS A 102 -0.91 -10.08 1.72
N TYR A 103 -1.92 -10.61 1.04
CA TYR A 103 -2.09 -12.05 0.89
C TYR A 103 -1.09 -12.66 -0.08
N ALA A 104 -0.73 -11.96 -1.16
CA ALA A 104 0.34 -12.40 -2.05
C ALA A 104 1.67 -12.55 -1.28
N ASP A 105 2.03 -11.56 -0.44
CA ASP A 105 3.21 -11.64 0.42
C ASP A 105 3.17 -12.85 1.37
N LEU A 106 2.01 -13.11 2.00
CA LEU A 106 1.85 -14.24 2.92
C LEU A 106 1.93 -15.58 2.20
N LEU A 107 1.38 -15.68 0.99
CA LEU A 107 1.46 -16.88 0.17
C LEU A 107 2.89 -17.14 -0.28
N ALA A 108 3.61 -16.10 -0.74
CA ALA A 108 5.01 -16.20 -1.13
C ALA A 108 5.89 -16.63 0.06
N PHE A 109 5.66 -16.05 1.25
CA PHE A 109 6.35 -16.45 2.47
C PHE A 109 6.10 -17.93 2.81
N ARG A 110 4.85 -18.39 2.70
CA ARG A 110 4.49 -19.79 2.94
C ARG A 110 5.07 -20.74 1.88
N ALA A 111 5.09 -20.34 0.61
CA ALA A 111 5.72 -21.11 -0.45
C ALA A 111 7.22 -21.27 -0.20
N ASN A 112 7.91 -20.20 0.19
CA ASN A 112 9.32 -20.24 0.56
C ASN A 112 9.58 -21.20 1.74
N TYR A 113 8.69 -21.19 2.74
CA TYR A 113 8.75 -22.17 3.82
C TYR A 113 8.70 -23.61 3.28
N TYR A 114 7.75 -23.92 2.39
CA TYR A 114 7.62 -25.27 1.80
C TYR A 114 8.85 -25.72 0.99
N VAL A 115 9.47 -24.80 0.25
CA VAL A 115 10.67 -25.10 -0.55
C VAL A 115 11.85 -25.43 0.36
N ASN A 116 12.01 -24.72 1.48
CA ASN A 116 13.18 -24.87 2.37
C ASN A 116 12.94 -25.85 3.54
N ILE A 117 11.87 -26.64 3.52
CA ILE A 117 11.60 -27.63 4.59
C ILE A 117 12.74 -28.64 4.76
N ASN A 118 13.47 -28.94 3.68
CA ASN A 118 14.55 -29.92 3.65
C ASN A 118 15.95 -29.31 3.81
N GLU A 119 16.06 -27.98 3.89
CA GLU A 119 17.34 -27.33 4.17
C GLU A 119 17.52 -27.20 5.69
N PRO A 120 18.69 -27.58 6.25
CA PRO A 120 18.96 -27.31 7.66
C PRO A 120 18.83 -25.81 7.92
N PRO A 121 18.31 -25.39 9.08
CA PRO A 121 18.24 -23.97 9.40
C PRO A 121 19.65 -23.37 9.33
N ASN A 122 19.83 -22.34 8.49
CA ASN A 122 21.08 -21.60 8.44
C ASN A 122 21.34 -21.00 9.82
N THR A 123 22.33 -21.55 10.53
CA THR A 123 22.88 -21.07 11.81
C THR A 123 23.59 -19.74 11.64
#